data_AF-A0A6M3K4C4-F1
#
_entry.id   AF-A0A6M3K4C4-F1
#
_cell.length_a   1.000
_cell.length_b   1.000
_cell.length_c   1.000
_cell.angle_alpha   90.00
_cell.angle_beta   90.00
_cell.angle_gamma   90.00
#
_symmetry.space_group_name_H-M   'P 1'
#
loop_
_entity.id
_entity.type
_entity.pdbx_description
1 polymer ?
#
loop_
_entity_poly.entity_id
_entity_poly.type
_entity_poly.pdbx_seq_one_letter_code
_entity_poly.pdbx_strand_id
1 'polypeptide(L)'
;MKLTNGEIFGAVQALTELSDRDLPVKFSYWLARLINKLDGANKALEKVRNDLVKKYGKQTEKGNIEVKPGDDGWEDFARGFNELMAEEVEVDVSPVNLPLKLPLEIDGKPILVKTNVLAALEKFIGLAE
;
A
#
# COMPACT_ATOMS: atom_id res chain seq x y z
N MET A 1 1.75 5.20 15.35
CA MET A 1 3.11 5.40 14.83
C MET A 1 3.10 6.46 13.73
N LYS A 2 4.24 7.10 13.45
CA LYS A 2 4.39 8.02 12.31
C LYS A 2 4.78 7.25 11.06
N LEU A 3 4.11 7.52 9.95
CA LEU A 3 4.39 6.93 8.64
C LEU A 3 4.30 8.00 7.57
N THR A 4 5.05 7.83 6.49
CA THR A 4 4.80 8.61 5.28
C THR A 4 3.57 8.08 4.55
N ASN A 5 2.92 8.95 3.79
CA ASN A 5 1.87 8.55 2.85
C ASN A 5 2.36 7.47 1.85
N GLY A 6 3.62 7.54 1.42
CA GLY A 6 4.23 6.51 0.58
C GLY A 6 4.31 5.14 1.26
N GLU A 7 4.65 5.11 2.55
CA GLU A 7 4.67 3.87 3.34
C GLU A 7 3.27 3.27 3.51
N ILE A 8 2.26 4.11 3.77
CA ILE A 8 0.86 3.69 3.88
C ILE A 8 0.37 3.13 2.55
N PHE A 9 0.63 3.83 1.44
CA PHE A 9 0.22 3.42 0.11
C PHE A 9 0.85 2.08 -0.28
N GLY A 10 2.17 1.93 -0.09
CA GLY A 10 2.88 0.68 -0.35
C GLY A 10 2.38 -0.48 0.51
N ALA A 11 2.13 -0.23 1.80
CA ALA A 11 1.60 -1.23 2.71
C ALA A 11 0.19 -1.68 2.28
N VAL A 12 -0.73 -0.77 1.96
CA VAL A 12 -2.08 -1.14 1.51
C VAL A 12 -2.03 -1.98 0.23
N GLN A 13 -1.20 -1.61 -0.75
CA GLN A 13 -1.02 -2.42 -1.96
C GLN A 13 -0.51 -3.84 -1.66
N ALA A 14 0.50 -3.95 -0.78
CA ALA A 14 1.04 -5.22 -0.34
C ALA A 14 0.00 -6.08 0.41
N LEU A 15 -0.79 -5.47 1.29
CA LEU A 15 -1.85 -6.13 2.05
C LEU A 15 -2.97 -6.63 1.13
N THR A 16 -3.35 -5.86 0.11
CA THR A 16 -4.34 -6.28 -0.88
C THR A 16 -3.84 -7.45 -1.72
N GLU A 17 -2.57 -7.42 -2.17
CA GLU A 17 -1.98 -8.57 -2.89
C GLU A 17 -1.95 -9.84 -2.02
N LEU A 18 -1.73 -9.70 -0.71
CA LEU A 18 -1.76 -10.83 0.23
C LEU A 18 -3.19 -11.30 0.51
N SER A 19 -4.17 -10.41 0.64
CA SER A 19 -5.55 -10.79 0.95
C SER A 19 -6.21 -11.65 -0.13
N ASP A 20 -5.69 -11.60 -1.37
CA ASP A 20 -6.15 -12.43 -2.49
C ASP A 20 -5.60 -13.88 -2.44
N ARG A 21 -4.79 -14.21 -1.43
CA ARG A 21 -4.23 -15.55 -1.22
C ARG A 21 -5.08 -16.35 -0.22
N ASP A 22 -5.04 -17.68 -0.33
CA ASP A 22 -5.70 -18.59 0.61
C ASP A 22 -4.95 -18.70 1.94
N LEU A 23 -5.06 -17.67 2.76
CA LEU A 23 -4.26 -17.51 3.97
C LEU A 23 -4.90 -18.18 5.19
N PRO A 24 -4.10 -18.65 6.17
CA PRO A 24 -4.63 -19.17 7.42
C PRO A 24 -5.52 -18.14 8.12
N VAL A 25 -6.66 -18.58 8.68
CA VAL A 25 -7.72 -17.70 9.24
C VAL A 25 -7.18 -16.59 10.16
N LYS A 26 -6.22 -16.93 11.04
CA LYS A 26 -5.60 -15.95 11.95
C LYS A 26 -4.88 -14.84 11.17
N PHE A 27 -4.16 -15.20 10.11
CA PHE A 27 -3.41 -14.25 9.30
C PHE A 27 -4.34 -13.36 8.49
N SER A 28 -5.38 -13.92 7.87
CA SER A 28 -6.42 -13.16 7.17
C SER A 28 -7.10 -12.13 8.07
N TYR A 29 -7.42 -12.50 9.32
CA TYR A 29 -7.98 -11.57 10.31
C TYR A 29 -7.03 -10.40 10.61
N TRP A 30 -5.73 -10.68 10.82
CA TRP A 30 -4.74 -9.65 11.10
C TRP A 30 -4.51 -8.71 9.93
N LEU A 31 -4.44 -9.23 8.70
CA LEU A 31 -4.36 -8.42 7.48
C LEU A 31 -5.56 -7.49 7.36
N ALA A 32 -6.78 -8.03 7.51
CA ALA A 32 -8.01 -7.23 7.44
C ALA A 32 -8.03 -6.13 8.52
N ARG A 33 -7.58 -6.44 9.73
CA ARG A 33 -7.47 -5.45 10.82
C ARG A 33 -6.47 -4.35 10.49
N LEU A 34 -5.32 -4.69 9.91
CA LEU A 34 -4.30 -3.73 9.52
C LEU A 34 -4.78 -2.83 8.36
N ILE A 35 -5.41 -3.40 7.33
CA ILE A 35 -6.05 -2.64 6.24
C ILE A 35 -7.04 -1.63 6.83
N ASN A 36 -7.93 -2.05 7.73
CA ASN A 36 -8.92 -1.17 8.35
C ASN A 36 -8.28 -0.02 9.15
N LYS A 37 -7.11 -0.23 9.75
CA LYS A 37 -6.39 0.82 10.48
C LYS A 37 -5.72 1.83 9.56
N LEU A 38 -5.34 1.42 8.35
CA LEU A 38 -4.71 2.29 7.35
C LEU A 38 -5.74 2.97 6.42
N ASP A 39 -6.95 2.42 6.31
CA ASP A 39 -7.99 2.82 5.36
C ASP A 39 -8.34 4.32 5.43
N GLY A 40 -8.42 4.91 6.62
CA GLY A 40 -8.73 6.33 6.78
C GLY A 40 -7.68 7.25 6.14
N ALA A 41 -6.41 7.01 6.43
CA ALA A 41 -5.30 7.76 5.84
C ALA A 41 -5.18 7.48 4.33
N ASN A 42 -5.33 6.21 3.93
CA ASN A 42 -5.25 5.82 2.52
C ASN A 42 -6.37 6.43 1.67
N LYS A 43 -7.60 6.55 2.20
CA LYS A 43 -8.71 7.22 1.51
C LYS A 43 -8.44 8.71 1.27
N ALA A 44 -7.88 9.40 2.26
CA ALA A 44 -7.52 10.80 2.12
C ALA A 44 -6.43 10.98 1.06
N LEU A 45 -5.38 10.14 1.11
CA LEU A 45 -4.31 10.08 0.12
C LEU A 45 -4.85 9.82 -1.30
N GLU A 46 -5.66 8.78 -1.48
CA GLU A 46 -6.23 8.42 -2.78
C GLU A 46 -7.12 9.52 -3.34
N LYS A 47 -7.86 10.22 -2.48
CA LYS A 47 -8.65 11.38 -2.91
C LYS A 47 -7.74 12.45 -3.53
N VAL A 48 -6.69 12.86 -2.83
CA VAL A 48 -5.77 13.90 -3.32
C VAL A 48 -5.02 13.41 -4.57
N ARG A 49 -4.58 12.15 -4.60
CA ARG A 49 -3.96 11.52 -5.77
C ARG A 49 -4.88 11.57 -6.99
N ASN A 50 -6.15 11.20 -6.83
CA ASN A 50 -7.12 11.25 -7.91
C ASN A 50 -7.40 12.67 -8.39
N ASP A 51 -7.41 13.65 -7.49
CA ASP A 51 -7.55 15.06 -7.85
C ASP A 51 -6.33 15.57 -8.65
N LEU A 52 -5.12 15.12 -8.32
CA LEU A 52 -3.91 15.38 -9.11
C LEU A 52 -4.01 14.75 -10.51
N VAL A 53 -4.45 13.49 -10.62
CA VAL A 53 -4.65 12.81 -11.91
C VAL A 53 -5.67 13.55 -12.77
N LYS A 54 -6.79 13.99 -12.19
CA LYS A 54 -7.81 14.77 -12.93
C LYS A 54 -7.30 16.12 -13.40
N LYS A 55 -6.43 16.76 -12.60
CA LYS A 55 -5.90 18.10 -12.90
C LYS A 55 -4.85 18.09 -14.00
N TYR A 56 -3.99 17.08 -14.01
CA TYR A 56 -2.81 17.04 -14.88
C TYR A 56 -2.86 15.95 -15.96
N GLY A 57 -3.87 15.09 -15.91
CA GLY A 57 -4.03 13.97 -16.83
C GLY A 57 -4.78 14.31 -18.11
N LYS A 58 -4.64 13.42 -19.08
CA LYS A 58 -5.33 13.48 -20.37
C LYS A 58 -6.38 12.39 -20.45
N GLN A 59 -7.50 12.69 -21.09
CA GLN A 59 -8.52 11.69 -21.34
C GLN A 59 -8.02 10.70 -22.40
N THR A 60 -8.11 9.42 -22.09
CA THR A 60 -7.82 8.31 -22.99
C THR A 60 -8.99 8.07 -23.93
N GLU A 61 -8.75 7.34 -25.02
CA GLU A 61 -9.79 6.89 -25.95
C GLU A 61 -10.93 6.10 -25.27
N LYS A 62 -10.64 5.48 -24.12
CA LYS A 62 -11.60 4.72 -23.31
C LYS A 62 -12.37 5.58 -22.29
N GLY A 63 -12.17 6.90 -22.29
CA GLY A 63 -12.83 7.84 -21.39
C GLY A 63 -12.19 7.99 -20.01
N ASN A 64 -11.18 7.19 -19.67
CA ASN A 64 -10.42 7.32 -18.41
C ASN A 64 -9.43 8.49 -18.48
N ILE A 65 -9.09 9.09 -17.33
CA ILE A 65 -8.03 10.11 -17.25
C ILE A 65 -6.75 9.42 -16.78
N GLU A 66 -5.67 9.59 -17.53
CA GLU A 66 -4.34 9.04 -17.21
C GLU A 66 -3.28 10.14 -17.28
N VAL A 67 -2.21 10.00 -16.50
CA VAL A 67 -1.02 10.84 -16.56
C VAL A 67 0.17 9.93 -16.85
N LYS A 68 0.93 10.19 -17.92
CA LYS A 68 2.08 9.38 -18.33
C LYS A 68 3.37 10.19 -18.35
N PRO A 69 4.54 9.56 -18.14
CA PRO A 69 5.82 10.20 -18.38
C PRO A 69 5.90 10.80 -19.78
N GLY A 70 6.23 12.09 -19.86
CA GLY A 70 6.30 12.84 -21.12
C GLY A 70 5.02 13.58 -21.52
N ASP A 71 3.91 13.44 -20.77
CA ASP A 71 2.75 14.32 -20.93
C ASP A 71 3.07 15.75 -20.42
N ASP A 72 2.42 16.76 -20.99
CA ASP A 72 2.61 18.17 -20.58
C ASP A 72 2.37 18.40 -19.09
N GLY A 73 1.45 17.64 -18.47
CA GLY A 73 1.14 17.71 -17.04
C GLY A 73 2.01 16.81 -16.15
N TRP A 74 2.93 16.02 -16.73
CA TRP A 74 3.70 15.02 -15.99
C TRP A 74 4.56 15.63 -14.88
N GLU A 75 5.29 16.70 -15.17
CA GLU A 75 6.22 17.29 -14.19
C GLU A 75 5.50 17.87 -12.98
N ASP A 76 4.36 18.53 -13.20
CA ASP A 76 3.54 19.08 -12.13
C ASP A 76 2.83 17.99 -11.33
N PHE A 77 2.33 16.95 -12.02
CA PHE A 77 1.80 15.76 -11.37
C PHE A 77 2.85 15.09 -10.49
N ALA A 78 4.05 14.81 -11.03
CA ALA A 78 5.12 14.12 -10.33
C ALA A 78 5.56 14.93 -9.08
N ARG A 79 5.64 16.25 -9.19
CA ARG A 79 5.94 17.13 -8.06
C ARG A 79 4.90 17.03 -6.95
N GLY A 80 3.62 17.22 -7.29
CA GLY A 80 2.54 17.14 -6.30
C GLY A 80 2.35 15.74 -5.73
N PHE A 81 2.58 14.70 -6.54
CA PHE A 81 2.55 13.32 -6.09
C PHE A 81 3.68 13.03 -5.10
N ASN A 82 4.91 13.47 -5.40
CA ASN A 82 6.05 13.28 -4.49
C ASN A 82 5.88 14.04 -3.17
N GLU A 83 5.36 15.27 -3.23
CA GLU A 83 5.00 16.04 -2.03
C GLU A 83 3.96 15.30 -1.19
N LEU A 84 2.88 14.82 -1.83
CA LEU A 84 1.86 14.02 -1.15
C LEU A 84 2.44 12.76 -0.51
N MET A 85 3.31 12.02 -1.20
CA MET A 85 3.90 10.78 -0.69
C MET A 85 4.88 11.01 0.47
N ALA A 86 5.56 12.16 0.50
CA ALA A 86 6.53 12.51 1.53
C ALA A 86 5.90 12.99 2.84
N GLU A 87 4.63 13.42 2.81
CA GLU A 87 3.92 13.88 4.01
C GLU A 87 3.84 12.78 5.08
N GLU A 88 4.19 13.14 6.31
CA GLU A 88 4.12 12.26 7.47
C GLU A 88 2.78 12.42 8.20
N VAL A 89 2.14 11.30 8.54
CA VAL A 89 0.90 11.28 9.31
C VAL A 89 1.03 10.35 10.51
N GLU A 90 0.35 10.71 11.59
CA GLU A 90 0.19 9.80 12.73
C GLU A 90 -0.98 8.86 12.48
N VAL A 91 -0.68 7.55 12.50
CA VAL A 91 -1.69 6.50 12.43
C VAL A 91 -1.74 5.72 13.74
N ASP A 92 -2.95 5.39 14.20
CA ASP A 92 -3.15 4.49 15.33
C ASP A 92 -3.04 3.02 14.89
N VAL A 93 -1.81 2.67 14.52
CA VAL A 93 -1.38 1.31 14.19
C VAL A 93 -0.28 0.92 15.17
N SER A 94 -0.42 -0.26 15.76
CA SER A 94 0.64 -0.93 16.50
C SER A 94 1.19 -2.06 15.63
N PRO A 95 2.53 -2.21 15.52
CA PRO A 95 3.12 -3.37 14.89
C PRO A 95 2.56 -4.66 15.49
N VAL A 96 2.24 -5.62 14.64
CA VAL A 96 1.77 -6.93 15.07
C VAL A 96 2.93 -7.89 14.95
N ASN A 97 3.30 -8.51 16.06
CA ASN A 97 4.17 -9.68 16.01
C ASN A 97 3.35 -10.84 15.46
N LEU A 98 3.37 -10.98 14.14
CA LEU A 98 2.89 -12.18 13.49
C LEU A 98 4.02 -13.19 13.58
N PRO A 99 3.80 -14.40 14.10
CA PRO A 99 4.77 -15.48 13.99
C PRO A 99 4.81 -15.96 12.53
N LEU A 100 5.31 -15.09 11.65
CA LEU A 100 5.55 -15.37 10.25
C LEU A 100 6.86 -16.14 10.18
N LYS A 101 6.75 -17.45 10.03
CA LYS A 101 7.88 -18.24 9.57
C LYS A 101 8.00 -18.01 8.06
N LEU A 102 9.18 -17.57 7.61
CA LEU A 102 9.49 -17.47 6.19
C LEU A 102 10.22 -18.75 5.73
N PRO A 103 9.91 -19.31 4.55
CA PRO A 103 8.81 -18.91 3.66
C PRO A 103 7.46 -19.15 4.34
N LEU A 104 6.50 -18.26 4.07
CA LEU A 104 5.12 -18.46 4.50
C LEU A 104 4.65 -19.83 4.01
N GLU A 105 4.08 -20.68 4.85
CA GLU A 105 3.58 -22.01 4.44
C GLU A 105 2.06 -22.09 4.61
N ILE A 106 1.36 -22.57 3.57
CA ILE A 106 -0.05 -23.00 3.65
C ILE A 106 -0.07 -24.49 3.36
N ASP A 107 -0.64 -25.30 4.26
CA ASP A 107 -0.73 -26.75 4.11
C ASP A 107 0.60 -27.43 3.74
N GLY A 108 1.70 -26.96 4.33
CA GLY A 108 3.05 -27.47 4.08
C GLY A 108 3.65 -27.08 2.73
N LYS A 109 3.03 -26.13 2.01
CA LYS A 109 3.56 -25.57 0.75
C LYS A 109 4.01 -24.13 0.94
N PRO A 110 5.23 -23.77 0.48
CA PRO A 110 5.71 -22.41 0.57
C PRO A 110 4.89 -21.48 -0.36
N ILE A 111 4.40 -20.38 0.20
CA ILE A 111 3.95 -19.21 -0.52
C ILE A 111 5.18 -18.40 -0.90
N LEU A 112 5.37 -18.22 -2.20
CA LEU A 112 6.30 -17.22 -2.70
C LEU A 112 5.66 -15.84 -2.54
N VAL A 113 6.11 -15.09 -1.54
CA VAL A 113 5.81 -13.67 -1.38
C VAL A 113 6.95 -12.88 -1.98
N LYS A 114 6.64 -11.91 -2.85
CA LYS A 114 7.65 -11.05 -3.47
C LYS A 114 8.36 -10.22 -2.39
N THR A 115 9.66 -9.99 -2.57
CA THR A 115 10.48 -9.24 -1.61
C THR A 115 9.96 -7.82 -1.36
N ASN A 116 9.44 -7.15 -2.39
CA ASN A 116 8.85 -5.81 -2.25
C ASN A 116 7.56 -5.80 -1.39
N VAL A 117 6.78 -6.89 -1.40
CA VAL A 117 5.60 -7.05 -0.53
C VAL A 117 6.04 -7.18 0.93
N LEU A 118 7.09 -7.96 1.20
CA LEU A 118 7.63 -8.09 2.56
C LEU A 118 8.24 -6.77 3.07
N ALA A 119 9.01 -6.09 2.23
CA ALA A 119 9.62 -4.80 2.56
C ALA A 119 8.57 -3.73 2.90
N ALA A 120 7.46 -3.68 2.16
CA ALA A 120 6.36 -2.76 2.42
C ALA A 120 5.65 -3.01 3.77
N LEU A 121 5.85 -4.18 4.37
CA LEU A 121 5.20 -4.58 5.62
C LEU A 121 6.13 -4.57 6.83
N GLU A 122 7.42 -4.32 6.65
CA GLU A 122 8.45 -4.45 7.71
C GLU A 122 8.14 -3.65 8.99
N LYS A 123 7.49 -2.48 8.85
CA LYS A 123 7.10 -1.63 9.99
C LYS A 123 5.86 -2.15 10.74
N PHE A 124 5.14 -3.09 10.13
CA PHE A 124 3.86 -3.61 10.63
C PHE A 124 3.95 -5.05 11.11
N ILE A 125 4.91 -5.82 10.61
CA ILE A 125 5.12 -7.22 10.95
C ILE A 125 6.48 -7.42 11.60
N GLY A 126 6.49 -8.01 12.80
CA GLY A 126 7.72 -8.61 13.32
C GLY A 126 7.98 -9.92 12.59
N LEU A 127 9.15 -10.10 11.99
CA LEU A 127 9.60 -11.42 11.50
C LEU A 127 10.22 -12.16 12.69
N ALA A 128 9.77 -13.40 12.95
CA ALA A 128 10.43 -14.26 13.91
C ALA A 128 11.69 -14.85 13.26
N GLU A 129 12.84 -14.74 13.94
CA GLU A 129 14.09 -15.42 13.57
C GLU A 129 13.97 -16.95 13.65
#